data_AF-A0A125W4D8-F1
#
_entry.id   AF-A0A125W4D8-F1
#
_cell.length_a   1.000
_cell.length_b   1.000
_cell.length_c   1.000
_cell.angle_alpha   90.00
_cell.angle_beta   90.00
_cell.angle_gamma   90.00
#
_symmetry.space_group_name_H-M   'P 1'
#
loop_
_entity.id
_entity.type
_entity.pdbx_description
1 polymer ?
#
loop_
_entity_poly.entity_id
_entity_poly.type
_entity_poly.pdbx_seq_one_letter_code
_entity_poly.pdbx_strand_id
1 'polypeptide(L)'
;MKRALGVSVYPDHSDINQDKAYLKKASECGFTRIFMSMLEVTDGKEAVQKKFKELISYAKNLGFETILDVVPSIFDELEISYDDLTFFSELGADGIRLDTGFDGNKEAMLTFNPFGVAIELNMSNDVAYLDNILTYEANRSFLYGCHNFYPQAGTALPYDFFEKCSIRFKKEGIRTAAFISSQVGEIGPWDVNDGLPTLEMHRQLPVTVQAKHLFATNLIDDVVIGNAYASNEELEALGQLNRYQTELTIVFEEATSEIEKEIVTKNQHFRRGDITQQMIRSTEVRKKYKNEVNPPHDNQAMLQPGDVVVGNDAFGKYKNELQVVLEPHQDSRKNRVGRIIEEELVLLEFIKPWTKFRFIEK
;
A
#
# COMPACT_ATOMS: atom_id res chain seq x y z
N MET A 1 -5.69 13.03 1.20
CA MET A 1 -6.74 12.01 1.30
C MET A 1 -6.40 11.06 2.44
N LYS A 2 -7.38 10.46 3.13
CA LYS A 2 -7.09 9.44 4.16
C LYS A 2 -6.65 8.15 3.47
N ARG A 3 -5.81 7.36 4.14
CA ARG A 3 -5.29 6.07 3.66
C ARG A 3 -6.01 4.91 4.32
N ALA A 4 -6.44 3.95 3.51
CA ALA A 4 -7.08 2.73 3.98
C ALA A 4 -6.22 1.48 3.74
N LEU A 5 -6.51 0.44 4.51
CA LEU A 5 -6.12 -0.93 4.20
C LEU A 5 -7.38 -1.68 3.78
N GLY A 6 -7.24 -2.54 2.77
CA GLY A 6 -8.31 -3.41 2.32
C GLY A 6 -7.88 -4.85 2.14
N VAL A 7 -8.88 -5.71 2.04
CA VAL A 7 -8.70 -7.15 1.76
C VAL A 7 -9.56 -7.54 0.58
N SER A 8 -9.11 -8.50 -0.20
CA SER A 8 -9.94 -9.17 -1.18
C SER A 8 -10.69 -10.35 -0.57
N VAL A 9 -11.88 -10.63 -1.08
CA VAL A 9 -12.63 -11.86 -0.83
C VAL A 9 -13.16 -12.42 -2.14
N TYR A 10 -13.20 -13.75 -2.24
CA TYR A 10 -13.60 -14.50 -3.44
C TYR A 10 -14.71 -15.48 -3.05
N PRO A 11 -15.95 -15.02 -2.86
CA PRO A 11 -17.01 -15.85 -2.30
C PRO A 11 -17.26 -17.12 -3.13
N ASP A 12 -17.05 -17.07 -4.45
CA ASP A 12 -17.25 -18.21 -5.35
C ASP A 12 -16.22 -19.34 -5.13
N HIS A 13 -15.08 -19.01 -4.53
CA HIS A 13 -14.00 -19.97 -4.24
C HIS A 13 -13.84 -20.24 -2.73
N SER A 14 -14.81 -19.85 -1.91
CA SER A 14 -14.72 -20.03 -0.45
C SER A 14 -16.04 -20.30 0.25
N ASP A 15 -15.95 -20.55 1.56
CA ASP A 15 -17.09 -20.69 2.45
C ASP A 15 -17.42 -19.35 3.13
N ILE A 16 -18.72 -19.03 3.21
CA ILE A 16 -19.19 -17.76 3.76
C ILE A 16 -18.79 -17.55 5.23
N ASN A 17 -18.63 -18.62 6.03
CA ASN A 17 -18.21 -18.47 7.42
C ASN A 17 -16.71 -18.16 7.52
N GLN A 18 -15.91 -18.70 6.61
CA GLN A 18 -14.49 -18.36 6.50
C GLN A 18 -14.32 -16.91 6.05
N ASP A 19 -15.07 -16.46 5.04
CA ASP A 19 -15.08 -15.06 4.60
C ASP A 19 -15.44 -14.12 5.77
N LYS A 20 -16.52 -14.43 6.51
CA LYS A 20 -16.93 -13.63 7.67
C LYS A 20 -15.86 -13.60 8.77
N ALA A 21 -15.23 -14.74 9.07
CA ALA A 21 -14.18 -14.81 10.08
C ALA A 21 -12.96 -13.96 9.67
N TYR A 22 -12.57 -14.03 8.39
CA TYR A 22 -11.49 -13.22 7.84
C TYR A 22 -11.80 -11.73 7.89
N LEU A 23 -12.99 -11.32 7.46
CA LEU A 23 -13.42 -9.91 7.50
C LEU A 23 -13.48 -9.37 8.94
N LYS A 24 -13.96 -10.18 9.89
CA LYS A 24 -13.97 -9.81 11.31
C LYS A 24 -12.55 -9.53 11.81
N LYS A 25 -11.61 -10.44 11.52
CA LYS A 25 -10.22 -10.28 11.93
C LYS A 25 -9.56 -9.06 11.26
N ALA A 26 -9.81 -8.83 9.97
CA ALA A 26 -9.30 -7.68 9.25
C ALA A 26 -9.84 -6.36 9.84
N SER A 27 -11.13 -6.30 10.18
CA SER A 27 -11.74 -5.13 10.85
C SER A 27 -11.09 -4.84 12.21
N GLU A 28 -10.81 -5.87 13.01
CA GLU A 28 -10.09 -5.72 14.29
C GLU A 28 -8.67 -5.17 14.10
N CYS A 29 -8.05 -5.40 12.94
CA CYS A 29 -6.75 -4.85 12.57
C CYS A 29 -6.85 -3.48 11.84
N GLY A 30 -8.03 -2.87 11.78
CA GLY A 30 -8.24 -1.54 11.20
C GLY A 30 -8.32 -1.49 9.67
N PHE A 31 -8.62 -2.62 9.02
CA PHE A 31 -8.98 -2.64 7.60
C PHE A 31 -10.42 -2.13 7.42
N THR A 32 -10.64 -1.39 6.35
CA THR A 32 -11.91 -0.64 6.13
C THR A 32 -12.38 -0.68 4.68
N ARG A 33 -11.67 -1.39 3.80
CA ARG A 33 -12.05 -1.56 2.41
C ARG A 33 -12.07 -3.03 2.01
N ILE A 34 -13.01 -3.41 1.14
CA ILE A 34 -13.08 -4.72 0.53
C ILE A 34 -13.05 -4.57 -0.99
N PHE A 35 -12.25 -5.41 -1.63
CA PHE A 35 -12.42 -5.77 -3.03
C PHE A 35 -13.11 -7.14 -3.07
N MET A 36 -14.23 -7.24 -3.78
CA MET A 36 -14.99 -8.49 -3.83
C MET A 36 -15.21 -8.87 -5.29
N SER A 37 -14.72 -10.03 -5.70
CA SER A 37 -14.97 -10.55 -7.04
C SER A 37 -16.24 -11.38 -7.10
N MET A 38 -17.04 -11.16 -8.13
CA MET A 38 -18.15 -12.01 -8.54
C MET A 38 -17.79 -12.60 -9.90
N LEU A 39 -17.56 -13.91 -9.94
CA LEU A 39 -16.93 -14.58 -11.08
C LEU A 39 -17.91 -15.52 -11.77
N GLU A 40 -18.80 -16.14 -11.00
CA GLU A 40 -19.67 -17.22 -11.49
C GLU A 40 -21.12 -17.04 -11.02
N VAL A 41 -22.06 -17.57 -11.80
CA VAL A 41 -23.46 -17.70 -11.39
C VAL A 41 -23.74 -19.14 -10.96
N THR A 42 -23.39 -19.47 -9.72
CA THR A 42 -23.71 -20.79 -9.15
C THR A 42 -25.13 -20.80 -8.59
N ASP A 43 -25.90 -21.85 -8.91
CA ASP A 43 -27.27 -22.07 -8.41
C ASP A 43 -28.28 -20.95 -8.74
N GLY A 44 -27.97 -20.11 -9.74
CA GLY A 44 -28.85 -19.07 -10.28
C GLY A 44 -28.77 -17.71 -9.55
N LYS A 45 -29.37 -16.70 -10.19
CA LYS A 45 -29.32 -15.28 -9.77
C LYS A 45 -29.72 -15.04 -8.31
N GLU A 46 -30.80 -15.66 -7.83
CA GLU A 46 -31.30 -15.45 -6.46
C GLU A 46 -30.32 -15.98 -5.39
N ALA A 47 -29.67 -17.12 -5.66
CA ALA A 47 -28.70 -17.71 -4.73
C ALA A 47 -27.45 -16.84 -4.63
N VAL A 48 -26.91 -16.40 -5.77
CA VAL A 48 -25.80 -15.44 -5.85
C VAL A 48 -26.15 -14.15 -5.12
N GLN A 49 -27.32 -13.55 -5.42
CA GLN A 49 -27.76 -12.33 -4.76
C GLN A 49 -27.81 -12.48 -3.24
N LYS A 50 -28.39 -13.57 -2.74
CA LYS A 50 -28.49 -13.84 -1.30
C LYS A 50 -27.11 -13.97 -0.66
N LYS A 51 -26.21 -14.76 -1.26
CA LYS A 51 -24.83 -15.00 -0.78
C LYS A 51 -24.04 -13.70 -0.67
N PHE A 52 -24.00 -12.92 -1.75
CA PHE A 52 -23.26 -11.67 -1.79
C PHE A 52 -23.88 -10.61 -0.88
N LYS A 53 -25.21 -10.46 -0.87
CA LYS A 53 -25.91 -9.51 0.02
C LYS A 53 -25.66 -9.81 1.49
N GLU A 54 -25.66 -11.09 1.86
CA GLU A 54 -25.37 -11.50 3.24
C GLU A 54 -23.96 -11.11 3.67
N LEU A 55 -22.96 -11.38 2.82
CA LEU A 55 -21.57 -11.06 3.11
C LEU A 55 -21.29 -9.55 3.11
N ILE A 56 -21.83 -8.80 2.14
CA ILE A 56 -21.71 -7.34 2.06
C ILE A 56 -22.40 -6.68 3.26
N SER A 57 -23.58 -7.15 3.65
CA SER A 57 -24.27 -6.63 4.85
C SER A 57 -23.47 -6.88 6.11
N TYR A 58 -22.84 -8.05 6.25
CA TYR A 58 -21.95 -8.36 7.35
C TYR A 58 -20.72 -7.43 7.37
N ALA A 59 -20.07 -7.25 6.22
CA ALA A 59 -18.93 -6.35 6.06
C ALA A 59 -19.27 -4.90 6.43
N LYS A 60 -20.43 -4.41 5.99
CA LYS A 60 -20.90 -3.05 6.29
C LYS A 60 -21.10 -2.82 7.79
N ASN A 61 -21.61 -3.83 8.51
CA ASN A 61 -21.74 -3.77 9.98
C ASN A 61 -20.38 -3.74 10.70
N LEU A 62 -19.31 -4.21 10.06
CA LEU A 62 -17.93 -4.09 10.54
C LEU A 62 -17.24 -2.77 10.11
N GLY A 63 -17.95 -1.91 9.36
CA GLY A 63 -17.43 -0.61 8.90
C GLY A 63 -16.61 -0.67 7.60
N PHE A 64 -16.75 -1.74 6.80
CA PHE A 64 -16.11 -1.82 5.48
C PHE A 64 -16.90 -1.07 4.40
N GLU A 65 -16.16 -0.43 3.51
CA GLU A 65 -16.59 -0.03 2.17
C GLU A 65 -16.31 -1.17 1.19
N THR A 66 -17.33 -1.67 0.49
CA THR A 66 -17.17 -2.81 -0.45
C THR A 66 -17.25 -2.35 -1.89
N ILE A 67 -16.18 -2.60 -2.64
CA ILE A 67 -16.14 -2.42 -4.10
C ILE A 67 -16.30 -3.78 -4.77
N LEU A 68 -17.35 -3.92 -5.57
CA LEU A 68 -17.67 -5.17 -6.27
C LEU A 68 -17.08 -5.14 -7.68
N ASP A 69 -16.33 -6.18 -8.03
CA ASP A 69 -15.80 -6.42 -9.37
C ASP A 69 -16.57 -7.58 -9.99
N VAL A 70 -17.30 -7.30 -11.08
CA VAL A 70 -18.16 -8.26 -11.76
C VAL A 70 -17.64 -8.46 -13.16
N VAL A 71 -17.28 -9.70 -13.47
CA VAL A 71 -16.76 -10.04 -14.80
C VAL A 71 -17.86 -9.84 -15.85
N PRO A 72 -17.56 -9.24 -17.02
CA PRO A 72 -18.59 -8.97 -18.03
C PRO A 72 -19.37 -10.20 -18.51
N SER A 73 -18.77 -11.40 -18.44
CA SER A 73 -19.39 -12.65 -18.88
C SER A 73 -20.66 -13.01 -18.11
N ILE A 74 -20.81 -12.59 -16.85
CA ILE A 74 -21.97 -12.94 -16.03
C ILE A 74 -23.10 -11.90 -16.06
N PHE A 75 -22.93 -10.81 -16.83
CA PHE A 75 -23.96 -9.75 -16.92
C PHE A 75 -25.26 -10.28 -17.53
N ASP A 76 -25.15 -11.06 -18.61
CA ASP A 76 -26.31 -11.65 -19.29
C ASP A 76 -27.02 -12.68 -18.38
N GLU A 77 -26.24 -13.51 -17.66
CA GLU A 77 -26.77 -14.54 -16.75
C GLU A 77 -27.51 -13.95 -15.54
N LEU A 78 -27.02 -12.81 -15.03
CA LEU A 78 -27.66 -12.08 -13.95
C LEU A 78 -28.71 -11.09 -14.45
N GLU A 79 -28.88 -10.92 -15.76
CA GLU A 79 -29.75 -9.91 -16.38
C GLU A 79 -29.49 -8.51 -15.79
N ILE A 80 -28.21 -8.12 -15.72
CA ILE A 80 -27.77 -6.82 -15.19
C ILE A 80 -27.08 -5.99 -16.27
N SER A 81 -27.01 -4.68 -16.07
CA SER A 81 -26.34 -3.74 -16.97
C SER A 81 -25.64 -2.66 -16.17
N TYR A 82 -24.57 -2.09 -16.72
CA TYR A 82 -24.00 -0.87 -16.17
C TYR A 82 -24.97 0.31 -16.26
N ASP A 83 -25.95 0.30 -17.19
CA ASP A 83 -26.95 1.37 -17.30
C ASP A 83 -28.02 1.32 -16.19
N ASP A 84 -28.07 0.21 -15.43
CA ASP A 84 -28.96 0.05 -14.28
C ASP A 84 -28.21 -0.55 -13.08
N LEU A 85 -27.80 0.31 -12.16
CA LEU A 85 -27.05 -0.10 -10.98
C LEU A 85 -27.92 -0.62 -9.82
N THR A 86 -29.22 -0.85 -10.04
CA THR A 86 -30.17 -1.33 -9.02
C THR A 86 -29.67 -2.60 -8.37
N PHE A 87 -29.19 -3.57 -9.16
CA PHE A 87 -28.67 -4.84 -8.64
C PHE A 87 -27.55 -4.63 -7.61
N PHE A 88 -26.54 -3.82 -7.95
CA PHE A 88 -25.41 -3.56 -7.07
C PHE A 88 -25.82 -2.82 -5.79
N SER A 89 -26.75 -1.86 -5.92
CA SER A 89 -27.31 -1.15 -4.78
C SER A 89 -28.11 -2.08 -3.85
N GLU A 90 -28.88 -3.03 -4.40
CA GLU A 90 -29.69 -3.98 -3.63
C GLU A 90 -28.85 -5.03 -2.89
N LEU A 91 -27.67 -5.36 -3.41
CA LEU A 91 -26.64 -6.12 -2.71
C LEU A 91 -26.02 -5.32 -1.56
N GLY A 92 -26.07 -3.99 -1.63
CA GLY A 92 -25.51 -3.08 -0.64
C GLY A 92 -24.06 -2.66 -0.90
N ALA A 93 -23.56 -2.88 -2.12
CA ALA A 93 -22.21 -2.47 -2.53
C ALA A 93 -22.07 -0.93 -2.46
N ASP A 94 -20.90 -0.47 -2.03
CA ASP A 94 -20.61 0.97 -1.93
C ASP A 94 -19.98 1.49 -3.24
N GLY A 95 -19.41 0.60 -4.05
CA GLY A 95 -18.92 0.90 -5.39
C GLY A 95 -18.85 -0.32 -6.29
N ILE A 96 -18.70 -0.07 -7.59
CA ILE A 96 -18.45 -1.10 -8.59
C ILE A 96 -17.18 -0.78 -9.38
N ARG A 97 -16.47 -1.83 -9.80
CA ARG A 97 -15.32 -1.71 -10.67
C ARG A 97 -15.71 -1.94 -12.12
N LEU A 98 -15.24 -1.07 -13.00
CA LEU A 98 -15.40 -1.23 -14.45
C LEU A 98 -14.19 -2.00 -14.99
N ASP A 99 -14.41 -3.25 -15.37
CA ASP A 99 -13.36 -4.13 -15.93
C ASP A 99 -12.89 -3.65 -17.31
N THR A 100 -13.79 -3.02 -18.08
CA THR A 100 -13.48 -2.42 -19.39
C THR A 100 -13.84 -0.94 -19.43
N GLY A 101 -13.10 -0.18 -20.24
CA GLY A 101 -13.41 1.22 -20.51
C GLY A 101 -14.45 1.37 -21.64
N PHE A 102 -15.25 2.43 -21.54
CA PHE A 102 -16.23 2.85 -22.53
C PHE A 102 -15.74 4.12 -23.27
N ASP A 103 -16.66 5.00 -23.65
CA ASP A 103 -16.40 6.21 -24.46
C ASP A 103 -16.05 7.46 -23.63
N GLY A 104 -15.96 7.33 -22.31
CA GLY A 104 -15.74 8.40 -21.35
C GLY A 104 -17.02 9.06 -20.86
N ASN A 105 -18.00 9.24 -21.75
CA ASN A 105 -19.29 9.86 -21.42
C ASN A 105 -20.16 8.92 -20.58
N LYS A 106 -20.14 7.62 -20.91
CA LYS A 106 -20.86 6.61 -20.12
C LYS A 106 -20.39 6.59 -18.67
N GLU A 107 -19.08 6.54 -18.43
CA GLU A 107 -18.48 6.56 -17.10
C GLU A 107 -18.81 7.85 -16.35
N ALA A 108 -18.74 8.99 -17.04
CA ALA A 108 -19.14 10.28 -16.47
C ALA A 108 -20.60 10.26 -16.00
N MET A 109 -21.52 9.76 -16.84
CA MET A 109 -22.93 9.62 -16.49
C MET A 109 -23.15 8.68 -15.29
N LEU A 110 -22.45 7.55 -15.24
CA LEU A 110 -22.56 6.57 -14.15
C LEU A 110 -22.22 7.19 -12.78
N THR A 111 -21.34 8.18 -12.72
CA THR A 111 -20.98 8.87 -11.47
C THR A 111 -22.13 9.69 -10.86
N PHE A 112 -23.25 9.87 -11.58
CA PHE A 112 -24.48 10.52 -11.12
C PHE A 112 -25.62 9.54 -10.86
N ASN A 113 -25.35 8.23 -10.78
CA ASN A 113 -26.36 7.24 -10.46
C ASN A 113 -27.13 7.60 -9.17
N PRO A 114 -28.45 7.32 -9.09
CA PRO A 114 -29.30 7.77 -8.00
C PRO A 114 -29.04 7.05 -6.66
N PHE A 115 -28.20 6.01 -6.67
CA PHE A 115 -27.91 5.16 -5.51
C PHE A 115 -26.67 5.63 -4.75
N GLY A 116 -25.86 6.52 -5.33
CA GLY A 116 -24.58 6.95 -4.74
C GLY A 116 -23.51 5.85 -4.74
N VAL A 117 -23.59 4.90 -5.66
CA VAL A 117 -22.58 3.85 -5.84
C VAL A 117 -21.35 4.46 -6.52
N ALA A 118 -20.16 4.29 -5.95
CA ALA A 118 -18.91 4.77 -6.55
C ALA A 118 -18.55 3.96 -7.81
N ILE A 119 -17.93 4.64 -8.79
CA ILE A 119 -17.44 4.06 -10.03
C ILE A 119 -15.92 3.99 -9.96
N GLU A 120 -15.40 2.77 -9.85
CA GLU A 120 -13.97 2.50 -9.79
C GLU A 120 -13.41 2.13 -11.16
N LEU A 121 -12.48 2.96 -11.63
CA LEU A 121 -11.81 2.79 -12.92
C LEU A 121 -10.54 1.98 -12.78
N ASN A 122 -10.17 1.28 -13.86
CA ASN A 122 -8.86 0.65 -13.97
C ASN A 122 -7.76 1.72 -14.13
N MET A 123 -6.83 1.77 -13.17
CA MET A 123 -5.69 2.69 -13.19
C MET A 123 -4.49 2.16 -13.99
N SER A 124 -4.44 0.88 -14.34
CA SER A 124 -3.25 0.23 -14.89
C SER A 124 -2.98 0.53 -16.38
N ASN A 125 -3.53 1.61 -16.93
CA ASN A 125 -3.35 1.99 -18.33
C ASN A 125 -2.83 3.43 -18.44
N ASP A 126 -1.66 3.63 -19.06
CA ASP A 126 -1.03 4.94 -19.24
C ASP A 126 -1.57 5.66 -20.49
N VAL A 127 -2.88 5.85 -20.53
CA VAL A 127 -3.59 6.57 -21.60
C VAL A 127 -4.46 7.68 -21.02
N ALA A 128 -4.88 8.64 -21.86
CA ALA A 128 -5.71 9.78 -21.47
C ALA A 128 -7.19 9.40 -21.21
N TYR A 129 -7.43 8.24 -20.59
CA TYR A 129 -8.77 7.72 -20.31
C TYR A 129 -9.51 8.55 -19.27
N LEU A 130 -8.86 8.82 -18.13
CA LEU A 130 -9.43 9.68 -17.09
C LEU A 130 -9.69 11.10 -17.63
N ASP A 131 -8.76 11.65 -18.42
CA ASP A 131 -8.91 12.99 -19.00
C ASP A 131 -10.20 13.07 -19.85
N ASN A 132 -10.43 12.07 -20.71
CA ASN A 132 -11.65 11.98 -21.52
C ASN A 132 -12.93 11.97 -20.64
N ILE A 133 -12.97 11.12 -19.61
CA ILE A 133 -14.11 11.05 -18.66
C ILE A 133 -14.37 12.41 -18.01
N LEU A 134 -13.31 13.07 -17.56
CA LEU A 134 -13.42 14.36 -16.85
C LEU A 134 -13.87 15.50 -17.76
N THR A 135 -13.61 15.43 -19.08
CA THR A 135 -14.14 16.42 -20.05
C THR A 135 -15.65 16.34 -20.24
N TYR A 136 -16.29 15.23 -19.86
CA TYR A 136 -17.75 15.08 -19.79
C TYR A 136 -18.33 15.48 -18.41
N GLU A 137 -17.57 16.18 -17.57
CA GLU A 137 -18.00 16.68 -16.26
C GLU A 137 -18.41 15.58 -15.26
N ALA A 138 -17.70 14.46 -15.24
CA ALA A 138 -17.89 13.39 -14.26
C ALA A 138 -17.85 13.89 -12.79
N ASN A 139 -18.71 13.32 -11.95
CA ASN A 139 -18.72 13.58 -10.52
C ASN A 139 -17.52 12.91 -9.83
N ARG A 140 -16.45 13.68 -9.66
CA ARG A 140 -15.17 13.25 -9.07
C ARG A 140 -15.30 12.62 -7.67
N SER A 141 -16.31 12.98 -6.90
CA SER A 141 -16.51 12.44 -5.55
C SER A 141 -16.93 10.96 -5.55
N PHE A 142 -17.51 10.47 -6.64
CA PHE A 142 -17.92 9.09 -6.84
C PHE A 142 -17.05 8.38 -7.89
N LEU A 143 -15.90 8.95 -8.24
CA LEU A 143 -14.96 8.34 -9.15
C LEU A 143 -13.72 7.90 -8.38
N TYR A 144 -13.42 6.61 -8.41
CA TYR A 144 -12.24 6.00 -7.80
C TYR A 144 -11.34 5.44 -8.90
N GLY A 145 -10.08 5.18 -8.55
CA GLY A 145 -9.17 4.40 -9.36
C GLY A 145 -8.59 3.24 -8.54
N CYS A 146 -8.51 2.06 -9.17
CA CYS A 146 -7.77 0.93 -8.62
C CYS A 146 -6.96 0.24 -9.72
N HIS A 147 -5.70 -0.03 -9.43
CA HIS A 147 -4.84 -0.82 -10.32
C HIS A 147 -5.33 -2.27 -10.42
N ASN A 148 -5.01 -2.94 -11.52
CA ASN A 148 -5.06 -4.40 -11.59
C ASN A 148 -4.04 -5.05 -10.63
N PHE A 149 -4.34 -6.29 -10.24
CA PHE A 149 -3.34 -7.26 -9.81
C PHE A 149 -3.03 -8.24 -10.95
N TYR A 150 -1.94 -8.98 -10.82
CA TYR A 150 -1.40 -9.82 -11.89
C TYR A 150 -1.04 -11.22 -11.37
N PRO A 151 -1.90 -12.23 -11.60
CA PRO A 151 -1.71 -13.57 -11.07
C PRO A 151 -0.52 -14.33 -11.65
N GLN A 152 -0.13 -14.02 -12.89
CA GLN A 152 0.99 -14.68 -13.56
C GLN A 152 2.31 -13.97 -13.22
N ALA A 153 3.30 -14.72 -12.73
CA ALA A 153 4.64 -14.19 -12.48
C ALA A 153 5.26 -13.55 -13.75
N GLY A 154 5.93 -12.42 -13.59
CA GLY A 154 6.56 -11.67 -14.68
C GLY A 154 5.61 -10.76 -15.47
N THR A 155 4.34 -10.62 -15.05
CA THR A 155 3.33 -9.80 -15.77
C THR A 155 2.85 -8.58 -15.00
N ALA A 156 3.19 -8.44 -13.72
CA ALA A 156 2.82 -7.26 -12.96
C ALA A 156 3.62 -6.02 -13.42
N LEU A 157 3.16 -4.84 -13.01
CA LEU A 157 3.68 -3.60 -13.58
C LEU A 157 5.14 -3.35 -13.15
N PRO A 158 5.99 -2.85 -14.06
CA PRO A 158 7.25 -2.21 -13.68
C PRO A 158 6.98 -0.85 -13.01
N TYR A 159 7.86 -0.44 -12.09
CA TYR A 159 7.66 0.75 -11.26
C TYR A 159 7.42 2.04 -12.07
N ASP A 160 8.26 2.32 -13.07
CA ASP A 160 8.15 3.55 -13.88
C ASP A 160 6.80 3.66 -14.63
N PHE A 161 6.23 2.53 -15.05
CA PHE A 161 4.92 2.52 -15.71
C PHE A 161 3.79 2.70 -14.71
N PHE A 162 3.86 2.00 -13.57
CA PHE A 162 2.96 2.19 -12.45
C PHE A 162 2.92 3.66 -12.01
N GLU A 163 4.08 4.30 -11.83
CA GLU A 163 4.17 5.70 -11.38
C GLU A 163 3.45 6.64 -12.36
N LYS A 164 3.66 6.49 -13.68
CA LYS A 164 2.98 7.29 -14.70
C LYS A 164 1.46 7.13 -14.64
N CYS A 165 1.00 5.88 -14.55
CA CYS A 165 -0.41 5.55 -14.39
C CYS A 165 -1.02 6.21 -13.15
N SER A 166 -0.41 6.02 -11.97
CA SER A 166 -0.95 6.55 -10.71
C SER A 166 -0.94 8.07 -10.66
N ILE A 167 0.07 8.73 -11.24
CA ILE A 167 0.16 10.21 -11.31
C ILE A 167 -1.05 10.81 -12.01
N ARG A 168 -1.60 10.16 -13.06
CA ARG A 168 -2.78 10.67 -13.80
C ARG A 168 -3.97 10.87 -12.87
N PHE A 169 -4.29 9.85 -12.08
CA PHE A 169 -5.39 9.89 -11.11
C PHE A 169 -5.07 10.82 -9.95
N LYS A 170 -3.83 10.78 -9.45
CA LYS A 170 -3.44 11.55 -8.26
C LYS A 170 -3.48 13.05 -8.49
N LYS A 171 -3.07 13.51 -9.68
CA LYS A 171 -3.12 14.93 -10.09
C LYS A 171 -4.54 15.50 -10.06
N GLU A 172 -5.51 14.67 -10.42
CA GLU A 172 -6.93 15.05 -10.48
C GLU A 172 -7.64 14.92 -9.12
N GLY A 173 -6.91 14.56 -8.06
CA GLY A 173 -7.44 14.40 -6.70
C GLY A 173 -8.33 13.18 -6.53
N ILE A 174 -8.29 12.22 -7.46
CA ILE A 174 -9.06 10.98 -7.41
C ILE A 174 -8.46 10.01 -6.38
N ARG A 175 -9.33 9.25 -5.69
CA ARG A 175 -8.92 8.23 -4.73
C ARG A 175 -8.32 7.04 -5.45
N THR A 176 -7.15 6.60 -4.98
CA THR A 176 -6.31 5.63 -5.69
C THR A 176 -6.06 4.38 -4.85
N ALA A 177 -6.07 3.21 -5.49
CA ALA A 177 -5.81 1.93 -4.86
C ALA A 177 -4.86 1.06 -5.67
N ALA A 178 -4.11 0.21 -4.97
CA ALA A 178 -3.26 -0.80 -5.57
C ALA A 178 -3.17 -2.06 -4.69
N PHE A 179 -2.81 -3.18 -5.31
CA PHE A 179 -2.79 -4.48 -4.66
C PHE A 179 -1.39 -4.88 -4.21
N ILE A 180 -1.34 -5.50 -3.02
CA ILE A 180 -0.21 -6.24 -2.48
C ILE A 180 -0.56 -7.72 -2.40
N SER A 181 0.43 -8.61 -2.38
CA SER A 181 0.22 -10.04 -2.26
C SER A 181 0.60 -10.56 -0.88
N SER A 182 -0.34 -11.17 -0.17
CA SER A 182 -0.06 -12.04 0.97
C SER A 182 0.89 -13.15 0.55
N GLN A 183 1.77 -13.55 1.46
CA GLN A 183 2.69 -14.68 1.29
C GLN A 183 2.08 -16.00 1.77
N VAL A 184 0.85 -15.95 2.32
CA VAL A 184 0.12 -17.10 2.89
C VAL A 184 -1.19 -17.38 2.15
N GLY A 185 -1.88 -16.35 1.65
CA GLY A 185 -3.16 -16.50 0.97
C GLY A 185 -3.04 -17.26 -0.36
N GLU A 186 -3.90 -18.25 -0.57
CA GLU A 186 -3.87 -19.12 -1.76
C GLU A 186 -5.06 -18.89 -2.70
N ILE A 187 -6.12 -18.24 -2.22
CA ILE A 187 -7.35 -17.98 -2.95
C ILE A 187 -7.20 -16.71 -3.79
N GLY A 188 -7.49 -16.85 -5.07
CA GLY A 188 -7.57 -15.79 -6.06
C GLY A 188 -8.74 -16.04 -7.01
N PRO A 189 -8.89 -15.20 -8.06
CA PRO A 189 -10.01 -15.32 -8.99
C PRO A 189 -9.84 -16.42 -10.05
N TRP A 190 -8.63 -16.93 -10.25
CA TRP A 190 -8.32 -17.91 -11.31
C TRP A 190 -7.46 -19.05 -10.76
N ASP A 191 -7.31 -20.11 -11.57
CA ASP A 191 -6.49 -21.28 -11.25
C ASP A 191 -4.98 -20.97 -11.14
N VAL A 192 -4.50 -20.01 -11.94
CA VAL A 192 -3.14 -19.45 -11.82
C VAL A 192 -3.10 -18.38 -10.74
N ASN A 193 -2.25 -18.57 -9.74
CA ASN A 193 -2.05 -17.63 -8.63
C ASN A 193 -0.59 -17.67 -8.11
N ASP A 194 0.32 -16.98 -8.80
CA ASP A 194 1.70 -16.76 -8.35
C ASP A 194 1.78 -15.55 -7.38
N GLY A 195 0.71 -15.29 -6.64
CA GLY A 195 0.46 -14.06 -5.91
C GLY A 195 -0.26 -12.99 -6.74
N LEU A 196 -0.92 -12.05 -6.07
CA LEU A 196 -1.77 -11.03 -6.68
C LEU A 196 -1.29 -9.57 -6.42
N PRO A 197 -0.02 -9.21 -6.70
CA PRO A 197 0.45 -7.83 -6.55
C PRO A 197 0.12 -6.98 -7.79
N THR A 198 0.10 -5.65 -7.62
CA THR A 198 0.11 -4.69 -8.74
C THR A 198 1.50 -4.51 -9.35
N LEU A 199 2.55 -4.49 -8.51
CA LEU A 199 3.95 -4.28 -8.91
C LEU A 199 4.72 -5.60 -8.92
N GLU A 200 5.52 -5.86 -9.95
CA GLU A 200 6.24 -7.15 -10.04
C GLU A 200 7.31 -7.28 -8.96
N MET A 201 7.99 -6.19 -8.63
CA MET A 201 8.97 -6.15 -7.54
C MET A 201 8.38 -6.46 -6.15
N HIS A 202 7.04 -6.47 -6.01
CA HIS A 202 6.37 -6.76 -4.74
C HIS A 202 6.08 -8.23 -4.50
N ARG A 203 6.08 -9.06 -5.55
CA ARG A 203 5.56 -10.44 -5.51
C ARG A 203 6.13 -11.29 -4.37
N GLN A 204 7.43 -11.14 -4.11
CA GLN A 204 8.17 -11.92 -3.12
C GLN A 204 8.58 -11.11 -1.88
N LEU A 205 8.13 -9.84 -1.77
CA LEU A 205 8.43 -9.02 -0.61
C LEU A 205 7.43 -9.30 0.52
N PRO A 206 7.82 -9.11 1.79
CA PRO A 206 6.86 -9.15 2.89
C PRO A 206 5.73 -8.13 2.69
N VAL A 207 4.50 -8.48 3.05
CA VAL A 207 3.31 -7.62 2.85
C VAL A 207 3.47 -6.21 3.43
N THR A 208 4.15 -6.10 4.58
CA THR A 208 4.41 -4.82 5.24
C THR A 208 5.35 -3.94 4.42
N VAL A 209 6.35 -4.52 3.76
CA VAL A 209 7.27 -3.80 2.87
C VAL A 209 6.53 -3.34 1.62
N GLN A 210 5.70 -4.19 1.03
CA GLN A 210 4.87 -3.82 -0.12
C GLN A 210 3.96 -2.63 0.22
N ALA A 211 3.25 -2.68 1.36
CA ALA A 211 2.39 -1.60 1.81
C ALA A 211 3.16 -0.30 2.13
N LYS A 212 4.29 -0.40 2.84
CA LYS A 212 5.18 0.74 3.11
C LYS A 212 5.63 1.40 1.81
N HIS A 213 6.00 0.62 0.81
CA HIS A 213 6.42 1.12 -0.51
C HIS A 213 5.28 1.89 -1.19
N LEU A 214 4.09 1.29 -1.33
CA LEU A 214 2.94 1.96 -1.96
C LEU A 214 2.59 3.27 -1.24
N PHE A 215 2.58 3.29 0.09
CA PHE A 215 2.35 4.53 0.85
C PHE A 215 3.47 5.56 0.70
N ALA A 216 4.73 5.13 0.58
CA ALA A 216 5.89 6.03 0.42
C ALA A 216 5.88 6.77 -0.92
N THR A 217 5.28 6.20 -1.98
CA THR A 217 5.11 6.88 -3.27
C THR A 217 4.27 8.16 -3.16
N ASN A 218 3.37 8.22 -2.17
CA ASN A 218 2.29 9.21 -2.07
C ASN A 218 1.32 9.23 -3.25
N LEU A 219 1.32 8.18 -4.08
CA LEU A 219 0.45 8.04 -5.24
C LEU A 219 -0.75 7.14 -4.97
N ILE A 220 -0.68 6.31 -3.93
CA ILE A 220 -1.74 5.36 -3.53
C ILE A 220 -2.33 5.76 -2.18
N ASP A 221 -3.66 5.75 -2.11
CA ASP A 221 -4.44 6.01 -0.89
C ASP A 221 -4.81 4.71 -0.19
N ASP A 222 -5.25 3.70 -0.94
CA ASP A 222 -5.72 2.43 -0.39
C ASP A 222 -4.81 1.28 -0.84
N VAL A 223 -4.33 0.50 0.13
CA VAL A 223 -3.55 -0.71 -0.14
C VAL A 223 -4.41 -1.92 0.16
N VAL A 224 -4.64 -2.77 -0.85
CA VAL A 224 -5.55 -3.91 -0.76
C VAL A 224 -4.76 -5.21 -0.89
N ILE A 225 -4.96 -6.19 0.00
CA ILE A 225 -4.38 -7.52 -0.18
C ILE A 225 -5.16 -8.23 -1.28
N GLY A 226 -4.50 -8.56 -2.39
CA GLY A 226 -5.11 -9.15 -3.58
C GLY A 226 -5.61 -10.57 -3.35
N ASN A 227 -4.81 -11.43 -2.73
CA ASN A 227 -5.15 -12.83 -2.43
C ASN A 227 -5.75 -13.00 -1.03
N ALA A 228 -6.55 -14.05 -0.87
CA ALA A 228 -7.16 -14.42 0.41
C ALA A 228 -6.76 -15.85 0.82
N TYR A 229 -6.72 -16.23 2.08
CA TYR A 229 -6.78 -15.36 3.25
C TYR A 229 -5.37 -15.00 3.69
N ALA A 230 -5.10 -13.71 3.90
CA ALA A 230 -3.88 -13.33 4.62
C ALA A 230 -3.89 -13.91 6.04
N SER A 231 -2.71 -14.23 6.58
CA SER A 231 -2.64 -14.78 7.92
C SER A 231 -3.00 -13.72 8.99
N ASN A 232 -3.32 -14.17 10.21
CA ASN A 232 -3.57 -13.24 11.32
C ASN A 232 -2.36 -12.35 11.59
N GLU A 233 -1.15 -12.91 11.49
CA GLU A 233 0.12 -12.21 11.67
C GLU A 233 0.33 -11.14 10.60
N GLU A 234 0.01 -11.45 9.33
CA GLU A 234 0.07 -10.47 8.24
C GLU A 234 -0.92 -9.33 8.44
N LEU A 235 -2.17 -9.63 8.82
CA LEU A 235 -3.21 -8.63 9.10
C LEU A 235 -2.81 -7.72 10.28
N GLU A 236 -2.32 -8.29 11.37
CA GLU A 236 -1.88 -7.54 12.54
C GLU A 236 -0.67 -6.65 12.20
N ALA A 237 0.33 -7.19 11.49
CA ALA A 237 1.51 -6.44 11.09
C ALA A 237 1.16 -5.26 10.18
N LEU A 238 0.25 -5.44 9.22
CA LEU A 238 -0.26 -4.36 8.37
C LEU A 238 -1.07 -3.34 9.18
N GLY A 239 -1.91 -3.79 10.10
CA GLY A 239 -2.75 -2.94 10.95
C GLY A 239 -1.95 -2.00 11.85
N GLN A 240 -0.76 -2.41 12.28
CA GLN A 240 0.15 -1.63 13.12
C GLN A 240 0.97 -0.58 12.35
N LEU A 241 1.01 -0.64 11.01
CA LEU A 241 1.81 0.30 10.23
C LEU A 241 1.35 1.74 10.38
N ASN A 242 2.31 2.65 10.51
CA ASN A 242 2.04 4.05 10.29
C ASN A 242 1.83 4.34 8.79
N ARG A 243 0.58 4.46 8.40
CA ARG A 243 0.21 4.69 6.99
C ARG A 243 0.65 6.04 6.46
N TYR A 244 1.05 7.01 7.29
CA TYR A 244 1.31 8.40 6.89
C TYR A 244 2.77 8.83 7.07
N GLN A 245 3.65 7.93 7.52
CA GLN A 245 5.07 8.21 7.72
C GLN A 245 5.87 6.94 7.51
N THR A 246 6.98 7.05 6.78
CA THR A 246 7.90 5.92 6.60
C THR A 246 8.58 5.55 7.92
N GLU A 247 8.50 4.27 8.26
CA GLU A 247 9.17 3.65 9.40
C GLU A 247 10.12 2.58 8.87
N LEU A 248 11.41 2.76 9.12
CA LEU A 248 12.49 1.88 8.66
C LEU A 248 12.86 0.88 9.75
N THR A 249 12.79 -0.41 9.45
CA THR A 249 13.17 -1.47 10.39
C THR A 249 14.68 -1.60 10.44
N ILE A 250 15.27 -1.47 11.64
CA ILE A 250 16.71 -1.52 11.86
C ILE A 250 17.10 -2.74 12.70
N VAL A 251 18.22 -3.37 12.33
CA VAL A 251 18.95 -4.31 13.17
C VAL A 251 20.18 -3.60 13.71
N PHE A 252 20.26 -3.46 15.05
CA PHE A 252 21.38 -2.80 15.72
C PHE A 252 22.65 -3.67 15.71
N GLU A 253 23.81 -3.03 15.66
CA GLU A 253 25.09 -3.69 15.94
C GLU A 253 25.20 -4.02 17.43
N GLU A 254 25.92 -5.09 17.78
CA GLU A 254 26.09 -5.54 19.18
C GLU A 254 26.72 -4.45 20.06
N ALA A 255 27.66 -3.69 19.51
CA ALA A 255 28.36 -2.62 20.23
C ALA A 255 27.59 -1.30 20.30
N THR A 256 26.38 -1.23 19.73
CA THR A 256 25.56 0.00 19.75
C THR A 256 25.23 0.41 21.17
N SER A 257 25.60 1.63 21.52
CA SER A 257 25.35 2.19 22.85
C SER A 257 23.87 2.54 23.06
N GLU A 258 23.45 2.64 24.33
CA GLU A 258 22.09 3.06 24.68
C GLU A 258 21.75 4.47 24.18
N ILE A 259 22.74 5.37 24.15
CA ILE A 259 22.55 6.72 23.59
C ILE A 259 22.30 6.66 22.07
N GLU A 260 22.98 5.79 21.33
CA GLU A 260 22.76 5.61 19.90
C GLU A 260 21.39 4.98 19.61
N LYS A 261 20.99 3.96 20.37
CA LYS A 261 19.62 3.42 20.29
C LYS A 261 18.58 4.49 20.56
N GLU A 262 18.82 5.38 21.53
CA GLU A 262 17.92 6.49 21.81
C GLU A 262 17.86 7.49 20.65
N ILE A 263 19.03 7.88 20.09
CA ILE A 263 19.12 8.76 18.94
C ILE A 263 18.28 8.20 17.77
N VAL A 264 18.37 6.90 17.52
CA VAL A 264 17.69 6.21 16.41
C VAL A 264 16.19 6.03 16.66
N THR A 265 15.77 5.55 17.83
CA THR A 265 14.37 5.10 18.03
C THR A 265 13.45 6.14 18.66
N LYS A 266 13.98 7.09 19.46
CA LYS A 266 13.16 8.04 20.23
C LYS A 266 13.04 9.42 19.58
N ASN A 267 13.37 9.56 18.30
CA ASN A 267 13.36 10.84 17.61
C ASN A 267 12.52 10.83 16.34
N GLN A 268 11.88 11.97 16.07
CA GLN A 268 11.33 12.25 14.76
C GLN A 268 12.47 12.72 13.85
N HIS A 269 12.87 11.90 12.89
CA HIS A 269 13.87 12.29 11.91
C HIS A 269 13.23 12.99 10.72
N PHE A 270 14.03 13.82 10.05
CA PHE A 270 13.75 14.25 8.69
C PHE A 270 15.07 14.36 7.91
N ARG A 271 15.01 14.17 6.60
CA ARG A 271 16.16 14.42 5.72
C ARG A 271 16.32 15.93 5.55
N ARG A 272 17.47 16.47 5.96
CA ARG A 272 17.79 17.88 5.71
C ARG A 272 17.71 18.21 4.22
N GLY A 273 17.15 19.38 3.87
CA GLY A 273 16.74 19.72 2.51
C GLY A 273 17.86 19.97 1.50
N ASP A 274 19.01 20.48 1.94
CA ASP A 274 20.24 20.55 1.17
C ASP A 274 20.90 19.17 1.14
N ILE A 275 20.39 18.32 0.24
CA ILE A 275 20.75 16.91 0.18
C ILE A 275 22.17 16.68 -0.34
N THR A 276 22.69 15.52 0.03
CA THR A 276 23.91 14.93 -0.54
C THR A 276 23.56 13.59 -1.18
N GLN A 277 24.37 13.15 -2.14
CA GLN A 277 24.20 11.86 -2.80
C GLN A 277 24.55 10.68 -1.88
N GLN A 278 25.58 10.83 -1.03
CA GLN A 278 26.10 9.73 -0.21
C GLN A 278 25.24 9.30 0.98
N MET A 279 24.35 10.17 1.48
CA MET A 279 23.61 9.89 2.73
C MET A 279 22.36 10.76 2.94
N ILE A 280 21.42 10.21 3.69
CA ILE A 280 20.30 10.91 4.34
C ILE A 280 20.82 11.45 5.67
N ARG A 281 20.59 12.73 5.96
CA ARG A 281 21.13 13.39 7.16
C ARG A 281 20.01 13.88 8.07
N SER A 282 19.99 13.38 9.31
CA SER A 282 19.13 13.87 10.38
C SER A 282 19.94 14.82 11.28
N THR A 283 19.81 16.12 11.05
CA THR A 283 20.74 17.10 11.65
C THR A 283 20.27 17.71 12.96
N GLU A 284 19.01 17.55 13.35
CA GLU A 284 18.50 18.12 14.62
C GLU A 284 18.89 17.28 15.83
N VAL A 285 19.03 15.96 15.68
CA VAL A 285 19.41 15.07 16.78
C VAL A 285 20.77 15.46 17.38
N ARG A 286 21.73 15.88 16.56
CA ARG A 286 23.05 16.33 17.05
C ARG A 286 22.98 17.53 17.99
N LYS A 287 21.96 18.39 17.87
CA LYS A 287 21.76 19.54 18.77
C LYS A 287 21.22 19.07 20.11
N LYS A 288 20.26 18.14 20.08
CA LYS A 288 19.63 17.52 21.26
C LYS A 288 20.67 16.76 22.08
N TYR A 289 21.54 16.00 21.42
CA TYR A 289 22.51 15.11 22.06
C TYR A 289 23.94 15.65 22.06
N LYS A 290 24.16 16.96 21.85
CA LYS A 290 25.51 17.56 21.71
C LYS A 290 26.44 17.31 22.91
N ASN A 291 25.87 17.18 24.11
CA ASN A 291 26.60 17.03 25.37
C ASN A 291 26.85 15.56 25.71
N GLU A 292 26.17 14.63 25.05
CA GLU A 292 26.33 13.19 25.30
C GLU A 292 27.65 12.70 24.70
N VAL A 293 28.33 11.83 25.43
CA VAL A 293 29.56 11.17 25.01
C VAL A 293 29.19 10.03 24.07
N ASN A 294 29.89 9.91 22.94
CA ASN A 294 29.71 8.78 22.04
C ASN A 294 31.08 8.33 21.52
N PRO A 295 31.76 7.40 22.22
CA PRO A 295 33.11 6.99 21.88
C PRO A 295 33.14 6.22 20.55
N PRO A 296 34.27 6.22 19.82
CA PRO A 296 34.36 5.49 18.55
C PRO A 296 34.24 3.97 18.70
N HIS A 297 33.39 3.32 17.90
CA HIS A 297 33.31 1.87 17.70
C HIS A 297 32.75 1.57 16.29
N ASP A 298 33.02 0.38 15.75
CA ASP A 298 32.54 -0.08 14.43
C ASP A 298 32.71 0.94 13.29
N ASN A 299 33.77 1.74 13.38
CA ASN A 299 34.00 2.95 12.59
C ASN A 299 35.06 2.78 11.50
N GLN A 300 35.68 1.60 11.39
CA GLN A 300 36.76 1.36 10.42
C GLN A 300 36.26 0.65 9.16
N ALA A 301 35.07 0.05 9.17
CA ALA A 301 34.55 -0.69 8.02
C ALA A 301 34.13 0.23 6.87
N MET A 302 34.10 -0.32 5.66
CA MET A 302 33.42 0.32 4.53
C MET A 302 31.92 0.32 4.82
N LEU A 303 31.31 1.51 4.85
CA LEU A 303 29.88 1.68 4.98
C LEU A 303 29.18 1.32 3.67
N GLN A 304 28.01 0.71 3.75
CA GLN A 304 27.20 0.28 2.63
C GLN A 304 25.83 0.95 2.63
N PRO A 305 25.13 1.07 1.48
CA PRO A 305 23.76 1.54 1.43
C PRO A 305 22.88 0.81 2.45
N GLY A 306 22.09 1.55 3.22
CA GLY A 306 21.25 1.01 4.31
C GLY A 306 21.91 1.00 5.69
N ASP A 307 23.23 1.20 5.79
CA ASP A 307 23.89 1.37 7.09
C ASP A 307 23.40 2.65 7.77
N VAL A 308 23.06 2.54 9.04
CA VAL A 308 22.72 3.67 9.91
C VAL A 308 23.94 3.98 10.75
N VAL A 309 24.35 5.25 10.75
CA VAL A 309 25.57 5.69 11.40
C VAL A 309 25.32 6.93 12.25
N VAL A 310 26.09 7.07 13.32
CA VAL A 310 26.05 8.22 14.23
C VAL A 310 27.46 8.81 14.36
N GLY A 311 27.58 10.13 14.27
CA GLY A 311 28.88 10.78 14.47
C GLY A 311 29.40 10.59 15.90
N ASN A 312 30.63 10.10 16.06
CA ASN A 312 31.24 9.86 17.36
C ASN A 312 31.99 11.10 17.89
N ASP A 313 32.65 10.96 19.04
CA ASP A 313 33.35 12.04 19.74
C ASP A 313 34.46 12.72 18.90
N ALA A 314 35.01 12.01 17.91
CA ALA A 314 36.01 12.58 17.00
C ALA A 314 35.39 13.49 15.92
N PHE A 315 34.05 13.55 15.80
CA PHE A 315 33.37 14.27 14.71
C PHE A 315 33.02 15.73 15.03
N GLY A 316 33.51 16.28 16.14
CA GLY A 316 33.38 17.71 16.48
C GLY A 316 31.93 18.22 16.39
N LYS A 317 31.67 19.20 15.52
CA LYS A 317 30.32 19.79 15.32
C LYS A 317 29.27 18.81 14.75
N TYR A 318 29.68 17.63 14.29
CA TYR A 318 28.82 16.58 13.75
C TYR A 318 28.66 15.40 14.71
N LYS A 319 29.22 15.48 15.93
CA LYS A 319 28.99 14.49 16.99
C LYS A 319 27.48 14.31 17.21
N ASN A 320 27.03 13.07 17.26
CA ASN A 320 25.65 12.63 17.41
C ASN A 320 24.71 13.04 16.25
N GLU A 321 25.24 13.38 15.07
CA GLU A 321 24.44 13.46 13.84
C GLU A 321 24.15 12.05 13.33
N LEU A 322 22.87 11.70 13.19
CA LEU A 322 22.44 10.44 12.58
C LEU A 322 22.40 10.57 11.07
N GLN A 323 22.91 9.56 10.37
CA GLN A 323 22.89 9.47 8.92
C GLN A 323 22.49 8.05 8.48
N VAL A 324 21.83 7.96 7.32
CA VAL A 324 21.61 6.68 6.62
C VAL A 324 22.40 6.72 5.34
N VAL A 325 23.24 5.72 5.12
CA VAL A 325 24.16 5.64 3.99
C VAL A 325 23.39 5.28 2.72
N LEU A 326 23.70 5.96 1.62
CA LEU A 326 23.14 5.74 0.28
C LEU A 326 24.21 5.32 -0.74
N GLU A 327 25.47 5.69 -0.53
CA GLU A 327 26.59 5.25 -1.36
C GLU A 327 27.75 4.74 -0.49
N PRO A 328 28.48 3.71 -0.94
CA PRO A 328 29.61 3.19 -0.19
C PRO A 328 30.68 4.25 0.09
N HIS A 329 31.15 4.33 1.34
CA HIS A 329 32.24 5.21 1.76
C HIS A 329 32.83 4.79 3.12
N GLN A 330 33.90 5.44 3.56
CA GLN A 330 34.53 5.19 4.85
C GLN A 330 34.74 6.51 5.60
N ASP A 331 34.46 6.53 6.90
CA ASP A 331 34.74 7.69 7.77
C ASP A 331 34.88 7.24 9.23
N SER A 332 36.10 7.27 9.76
CA SER A 332 36.40 6.83 11.13
C SER A 332 35.77 7.69 12.23
N ARG A 333 35.15 8.81 11.87
CA ARG A 333 34.43 9.67 12.83
C ARG A 333 32.95 9.28 12.95
N LYS A 334 32.51 8.22 12.28
CA LYS A 334 31.15 7.69 12.32
C LYS A 334 31.15 6.29 12.90
N ASN A 335 30.32 6.04 13.91
CA ASN A 335 30.04 4.68 14.38
C ASN A 335 28.94 4.10 13.49
N ARG A 336 29.11 2.86 13.04
CA ARG A 336 28.00 2.09 12.47
C ARG A 336 27.17 1.54 13.62
N VAL A 337 25.91 1.97 13.70
CA VAL A 337 25.00 1.61 14.80
C VAL A 337 24.03 0.51 14.38
N GLY A 338 23.87 0.26 13.09
CA GLY A 338 22.98 -0.79 12.62
C GLY A 338 22.77 -0.71 11.13
N ARG A 339 21.88 -1.55 10.64
CA ARG A 339 21.53 -1.64 9.23
C ARG A 339 20.03 -1.78 9.08
N ILE A 340 19.47 -1.06 8.12
CA ILE A 340 18.08 -1.25 7.69
C ILE A 340 17.97 -2.64 7.06
N ILE A 341 16.89 -3.37 7.35
CA ILE A 341 16.67 -4.70 6.77
C ILE A 341 16.69 -4.62 5.23
N GLU A 342 17.22 -5.66 4.60
CA GLU A 342 17.51 -5.66 3.16
C GLU A 342 16.25 -5.41 2.32
N GLU A 343 15.11 -5.95 2.75
CA GLU A 343 13.82 -5.82 2.09
C GLU A 343 13.31 -4.37 2.07
N GLU A 344 13.71 -3.54 3.05
CA GLU A 344 13.27 -2.14 3.17
C GLU A 344 14.21 -1.13 2.52
N LEU A 345 15.32 -1.57 1.90
CA LEU A 345 16.22 -0.65 1.19
C LEU A 345 15.54 0.08 0.03
N VAL A 346 14.51 -0.55 -0.57
CA VAL A 346 13.65 0.08 -1.58
C VAL A 346 13.00 1.38 -1.07
N LEU A 347 12.80 1.53 0.24
CA LEU A 347 12.15 2.73 0.80
C LEU A 347 13.08 3.95 0.81
N LEU A 348 14.39 3.77 0.67
CA LEU A 348 15.38 4.84 0.81
C LEU A 348 15.24 5.93 -0.27
N GLU A 349 14.85 5.56 -1.49
CA GLU A 349 14.63 6.53 -2.57
C GLU A 349 13.46 7.48 -2.30
N PHE A 350 12.52 7.06 -1.44
CA PHE A 350 11.35 7.86 -1.05
C PHE A 350 11.62 8.81 0.12
N ILE A 351 12.79 8.70 0.77
CA ILE A 351 13.25 9.68 1.76
C ILE A 351 13.82 10.92 1.05
N LYS A 352 12.91 11.66 0.41
CA LYS A 352 13.15 12.93 -0.32
C LYS A 352 13.59 14.07 0.63
N PRO A 353 14.09 15.20 0.11
CA PRO A 353 14.35 16.40 0.93
C PRO A 353 13.14 16.74 1.80
N TRP A 354 13.38 16.95 3.11
CA TRP A 354 12.36 17.24 4.12
C TRP A 354 11.36 16.12 4.45
N THR A 355 11.51 14.91 3.89
CA THR A 355 10.71 13.75 4.29
C THR A 355 10.96 13.41 5.75
N LYS A 356 9.88 13.13 6.49
CA LYS A 356 9.92 12.72 7.90
C LYS A 356 9.90 11.20 7.94
N PHE A 357 10.71 10.62 8.81
CA PHE A 357 10.80 9.18 8.99
C PHE A 357 11.16 8.83 10.43
N ARG A 358 10.95 7.56 10.78
CA ARG A 358 11.32 6.97 12.06
C ARG A 358 11.98 5.62 11.84
N PHE A 359 12.54 5.07 12.91
CA PHE A 359 13.04 3.70 12.94
C PHE A 359 12.22 2.86 13.91
N ILE A 360 12.07 1.59 13.58
CA ILE A 360 11.54 0.55 14.49
C ILE A 360 12.60 -0.52 14.62
N GLU A 361 12.82 -1.00 15.84
CA GLU A 361 13.73 -2.13 16.08
C GLU A 361 13.07 -3.42 15.56
N LYS A 362 13.87 -4.30 14.95
CA LYS A 362 13.41 -5.58 14.39
C LYS A 362 12.86 -6.53 15.44
#